data_AF-A0A959NGC6-F1
#
_entry.id   AF-A0A959NGC6-F1
#
_cell.length_a   1.000
_cell.length_b   1.000
_cell.length_c   1.000
_cell.angle_alpha   90.00
_cell.angle_beta   90.00
_cell.angle_gamma   90.00
#
_symmetry.space_group_name_H-M   'P 1'
#
loop_
_entity.id
_entity.type
_entity.pdbx_description
1 polymer ?
#
loop_
_entity_poly.entity_id
_entity_poly.type
_entity_poly.pdbx_seq_one_letter_code
_entity_poly.pdbx_strand_id
1 'polypeptide(L)' 'AIANELKKRGAAVTLILGPSHLNIEPNGILVEKVNTADEMYRAALQNFATADIAIMAAAVADYTPE' A
#
# COMPACT_ATOMS: atom_id res chain seq x y z
N ALA A 1 -7.87 7.12 -3.76
CA ALA A 1 -7.78 8.12 -4.87
C ALA A 1 -6.54 7.88 -5.74
N ILE A 2 -5.33 8.02 -5.21
CA ILE A 2 -4.06 7.90 -5.97
C ILE A 2 -3.93 6.55 -6.70
N ALA A 3 -4.07 5.44 -5.98
CA ALA A 3 -3.94 4.10 -6.57
C ALA A 3 -4.91 3.86 -7.74
N ASN A 4 -6.17 4.30 -7.60
CA ASN A 4 -7.18 4.21 -8.66
C ASN A 4 -6.80 5.03 -9.89
N GLU A 5 -6.28 6.24 -9.70
CA GLU A 5 -5.87 7.10 -10.80
C GLU A 5 -4.65 6.53 -11.55
N LEU A 6 -3.66 5.98 -10.83
CA LEU A 6 -2.53 5.29 -11.44
C LEU A 6 -3.00 4.09 -12.28
N LYS A 7 -3.94 3.30 -11.73
CA LYS A 7 -4.51 2.16 -12.46
C LYS A 7 -5.25 2.60 -13.72
N LYS A 8 -6.05 3.68 -13.65
CA LYS A 8 -6.73 4.26 -14.82
C LYS A 8 -5.76 4.72 -15.91
N ARG A 9 -4.56 5.16 -15.52
CA ARG A 9 -3.48 5.54 -16.44
C ARG A 9 -2.66 4.37 -16.98
N GLY A 10 -3.03 3.12 -16.62
CA GLY A 10 -2.41 1.91 -17.12
C GLY A 10 -1.26 1.36 -16.27
N ALA A 11 -1.00 1.93 -15.09
CA ALA A 11 0.04 1.40 -14.21
C ALA A 11 -0.35 0.04 -13.62
N ALA A 12 0.65 -0.82 -13.43
CA ALA A 12 0.55 -1.94 -12.50
C ALA A 12 0.69 -1.38 -11.08
N VAL A 13 -0.32 -1.59 -10.23
CA VAL A 13 -0.39 -0.99 -8.90
C VAL A 13 -0.51 -2.06 -7.85
N THR A 14 0.46 -2.10 -6.95
CA THR A 14 0.35 -2.77 -5.65
C THR A 14 0.06 -1.71 -4.59
N LEU A 15 -1.00 -1.91 -3.83
CA LEU A 15 -1.42 -1.03 -2.74
C LEU A 15 -1.31 -1.80 -1.42
N ILE A 16 -0.33 -1.41 -0.60
CA ILE A 16 -0.20 -1.87 0.78
C ILE A 16 -1.13 -1.01 1.64
N LEU A 17 -2.11 -1.64 2.27
CA LEU A 17 -3.19 -0.97 2.98
C LEU A 17 -3.21 -1.37 4.45
N GLY A 18 -2.92 -0.41 5.32
CA GLY A 18 -3.13 -0.54 6.76
C GLY A 18 -4.61 -0.55 7.15
N PRO A 19 -4.93 -0.64 8.45
CA PRO A 19 -6.29 -0.51 8.96
C PRO A 19 -6.92 0.81 8.49
N SER A 20 -8.00 0.72 7.71
CA SER A 20 -8.70 1.89 7.18
C SER A 20 -10.15 1.58 6.86
N HIS A 21 -10.99 2.62 6.78
CA HIS A 21 -12.38 2.53 6.32
C HIS A 21 -12.51 2.53 4.79
N LEU A 22 -11.39 2.39 4.07
CA LEU A 22 -11.39 2.45 2.62
C LEU A 22 -11.89 1.12 2.05
N ASN A 23 -13.02 1.18 1.33
CA ASN A 23 -13.45 0.10 0.47
C ASN A 23 -12.72 0.23 -0.87
N ILE A 24 -11.97 -0.81 -1.23
CA ILE A 24 -11.24 -0.85 -2.49
C ILE A 24 -12.04 -1.69 -3.47
N GLU A 25 -12.46 -1.06 -4.56
CA GLU A 25 -13.11 -1.77 -5.65
C GLU A 25 -12.11 -2.70 -6.37
N PRO A 26 -12.53 -3.90 -6.80
CA PRO A 26 -11.68 -4.81 -7.56
C PRO A 26 -11.50 -4.30 -8.99
N ASN A 27 -10.64 -3.30 -9.17
CA ASN A 27 -10.30 -2.67 -10.45
C ASN A 27 -8.93 -3.12 -10.98
N GLY A 28 -8.48 -4.33 -10.60
CA GLY A 28 -7.17 -4.87 -10.99
C GLY A 28 -5.99 -4.20 -10.31
N ILE A 29 -6.21 -3.53 -9.17
CA ILE A 29 -5.17 -3.17 -8.21
C ILE A 29 -4.93 -4.38 -7.30
N LEU A 30 -3.67 -4.76 -7.10
CA LEU A 30 -3.32 -5.76 -6.10
C LEU A 30 -3.32 -5.08 -4.74
N VAL A 31 -4.17 -5.54 -3.82
CA VAL A 31 -4.28 -4.97 -2.47
C VAL A 31 -3.68 -5.94 -1.46
N GLU A 32 -2.66 -5.49 -0.75
CA GLU A 32 -2.02 -6.22 0.33
C GLU A 32 -2.42 -5.57 1.66
N LYS A 33 -3.25 -6.25 2.45
CA LYS A 33 -3.71 -5.73 3.75
C LYS A 33 -2.72 -6.07 4.85
N VAL A 34 -2.39 -5.07 5.65
CA VAL A 34 -1.49 -5.17 6.81
C VAL A 34 -2.16 -4.54 8.03
N ASN A 35 -1.78 -4.97 9.23
CA ASN A 35 -2.34 -4.49 10.49
C ASN A 35 -1.33 -3.74 11.35
N THR A 36 -0.04 -4.08 11.23
CA THR A 36 1.03 -3.51 12.06
C THR A 36 2.02 -2.70 11.23
N ALA A 37 2.80 -1.84 11.92
CA ALA A 37 3.89 -1.10 11.29
C ALA A 37 4.98 -2.03 10.73
N ASP A 38 5.29 -3.13 11.43
CA ASP A 38 6.26 -4.15 10.97
C ASP A 38 5.78 -4.85 9.69
N GLU A 39 4.51 -5.28 9.65
CA GLU A 39 3.93 -5.87 8.46
C GLU A 39 3.98 -4.89 7.28
N MET A 40 3.64 -3.62 7.50
CA MET A 40 3.70 -2.59 6.47
C MET A 40 5.13 -2.37 5.97
N TYR A 41 6.11 -2.32 6.87
CA TYR A 41 7.52 -2.15 6.52
C TYR A 41 8.03 -3.31 5.66
N ARG A 42 7.73 -4.55 6.05
CA ARG A 42 8.14 -5.75 5.31
C ARG A 42 7.49 -5.83 3.94
N ALA A 43 6.19 -5.59 3.85
CA ALA A 43 5.46 -5.53 2.59
C ALA A 43 6.01 -4.43 1.67
N ALA A 44 6.33 -3.26 2.23
CA ALA A 44 6.91 -2.16 1.46
C ALA A 44 8.26 -2.54 0.88
N LEU A 45 9.17 -3.10 1.69
CA LEU A 45 10.49 -3.52 1.21
C LEU A 45 10.42 -4.60 0.13
N GLN A 46 9.53 -5.58 0.29
CA GLN A 46 9.35 -6.65 -0.68
C GLN A 46 8.94 -6.11 -2.05
N ASN A 47 8.04 -5.14 -2.09
CA ASN A 47 7.54 -4.55 -3.33
C ASN A 47 8.46 -3.45 -3.88
N PHE A 48 9.22 -2.76 -3.00
CA PHE A 48 10.08 -1.64 -3.37
C PHE A 48 11.20 -2.06 -4.32
N ALA A 49 11.76 -3.27 -4.15
CA ALA A 49 12.86 -3.78 -4.97
C ALA A 49 12.53 -3.85 -6.47
N THR A 50 11.26 -3.98 -6.82
CA THR A 50 10.79 -4.09 -8.21
C THR A 50 9.92 -2.91 -8.65
N ALA A 51 9.71 -1.91 -7.79
CA ALA A 51 8.84 -0.78 -8.08
C ALA A 51 9.58 0.32 -8.83
N ASP A 52 9.01 0.81 -9.93
CA ASP A 52 9.50 2.02 -10.60
C ASP A 52 9.17 3.29 -9.82
N ILE A 53 8.05 3.29 -9.08
CA ILE A 53 7.54 4.43 -8.30
C ILE A 53 7.01 3.93 -6.96
N ALA A 54 7.43 4.58 -5.87
CA ALA A 54 6.90 4.35 -4.52
C ALA A 54 6.17 5.61 -4.01
N ILE A 55 4.95 5.44 -3.50
CA ILE A 55 4.15 6.53 -2.90
C ILE A 55 3.83 6.17 -1.45
N MET A 56 4.53 6.80 -0.51
CA MET A 56 4.40 6.53 0.93
C MET A 56 3.34 7.44 1.56
N ALA A 57 2.06 7.16 1.27
CA ALA A 57 0.92 7.96 1.75
C ALA A 57 0.29 7.43 3.05
N ALA A 58 0.74 6.28 3.56
CA ALA A 58 0.22 5.70 4.79
C ALA A 58 0.72 6.47 6.03
N ALA A 59 -0.17 6.69 7.00
CA ALA A 59 0.19 7.21 8.32
C ALA A 59 0.64 6.05 9.21
N VAL A 60 1.91 5.64 9.06
CA VAL A 60 2.50 4.54 9.84
C VAL A 60 2.79 5.01 11.26
N ALA A 61 2.57 4.13 12.24
CA ALA A 61 2.87 4.45 13.63
C ALA A 61 4.38 4.66 13.85
N ASP A 62 4.74 5.74 14.55
CA ASP A 62 6.14 6.03 14.89
C ASP A 62 6.68 5.16 16.04
N TYR A 63 5.77 4.60 16.87
CA TYR A 63 6.12 3.80 18.05
C TYR A 63 5.19 2.58 18.18
N THR A 64 5.74 1.46 18.63
CA THR A 64 4.98 0.25 19.00
C THR A 64 5.20 -0.01 20.50
N PRO A 65 4.15 -0.16 21.32
CA PRO A 65 4.32 -0.52 22.74
C PRO A 65 5.00 -1.88 22.89
N GLU A 66 5.87 -2.02 23.90
CA GLU A 66 6.40 -3.31 24.35
C GLU A 66 5.40 -4.08 25.23
#